data_AF-A0A9C9GML0-F1
#
_entry.id   AF-A0A9C9GML0-F1
#
_cell.length_a   1.000
_cell.length_b   1.000
_cell.length_c   1.000
_cell.angle_alpha   90.00
_cell.angle_beta   90.00
_cell.angle_gamma   90.00
#
_symmetry.space_group_name_H-M   'P 1'
#
loop_
_entity.id
_entity.type
_entity.pdbx_description
1 polymer ?
#
loop_
_entity_poly.entity_id
_entity_poly.type
_entity_poly.pdbx_seq_one_letter_code
_entity_poly.pdbx_strand_id
1 'polypeptide(L)'
;MAPLQVVYEDFSACCDEFVEGVSYLRDRVMPKAVNRFQQAYESVDRANIYHNKYASYCGLARVLSGDATGLEMCRQAISNELHDGDVYLNLARAEWFYENRRATVIALKKGLQVDNRHPGLRQMREQLGVRQRSALPFLPRTHPLNQTLGRLLRHSAAKT
;
A
#
# COMPACT_ATOMS: atom_id res chain seq x y z
N MET A 1 3.04 -18.32 3.23
CA MET A 1 2.05 -17.37 2.68
C MET A 1 2.53 -16.94 1.30
N ALA A 2 1.77 -17.20 0.24
CA ALA A 2 2.19 -16.83 -1.11
C ALA A 2 2.35 -15.30 -1.19
N PRO A 3 3.44 -14.79 -1.76
CA PRO A 3 3.66 -13.36 -1.84
C PRO A 3 2.67 -12.71 -2.79
N LEU A 4 2.08 -11.60 -2.36
CA LEU A 4 1.22 -10.80 -3.23
C LEU A 4 2.09 -10.23 -4.35
N GLN A 5 1.74 -10.52 -5.61
CA GLN A 5 2.36 -9.87 -6.77
C GLN A 5 1.85 -8.43 -6.79
N VAL A 6 2.61 -7.53 -6.17
CA VAL A 6 2.20 -6.14 -5.93
C VAL A 6 2.44 -5.29 -7.16
N VAL A 7 1.40 -4.56 -7.55
CA VAL A 7 1.47 -3.52 -8.57
C VAL A 7 1.64 -2.17 -7.86
N TYR A 8 2.78 -1.55 -8.10
CA TYR A 8 3.11 -0.20 -7.67
C TYR A 8 2.85 0.79 -8.82
N GLU A 9 2.68 2.07 -8.48
CA GLU A 9 2.60 3.14 -9.48
C GLU A 9 3.93 3.36 -10.22
N ASP A 10 3.92 4.20 -11.25
CA ASP A 10 5.13 4.52 -11.98
C ASP A 10 6.16 5.23 -11.08
N PHE A 11 7.39 4.73 -11.12
CA PHE A 11 8.54 5.22 -10.36
C PHE A 11 9.68 5.65 -11.28
N SER A 12 9.42 5.85 -12.57
CA SER A 12 10.39 6.33 -13.56
C SER A 12 11.05 7.67 -13.20
N ALA A 13 10.39 8.50 -12.41
CA ALA A 13 10.91 9.79 -11.93
C ALA A 13 11.72 9.71 -10.62
N CYS A 14 11.81 8.53 -10.00
CA CYS A 14 12.63 8.32 -8.80
C CYS A 14 14.13 8.19 -9.16
N CYS A 15 15.00 8.34 -8.16
CA CYS A 15 16.44 8.18 -8.37
C CYS A 15 16.84 6.72 -8.62
N ASP A 16 18.02 6.52 -9.19
CA ASP A 16 18.52 5.19 -9.58
C ASP A 16 18.58 4.22 -8.40
N GLU A 17 18.99 4.67 -7.22
CA GLU A 17 19.04 3.85 -6.01
C GLU A 17 17.65 3.33 -5.64
N PHE A 18 16.61 4.14 -5.80
CA PHE A 18 15.24 3.70 -5.54
C PHE A 18 14.80 2.63 -6.53
N VAL A 19 15.05 2.84 -7.83
CA VAL A 19 14.69 1.90 -8.90
C VAL A 19 15.40 0.56 -8.73
N GLU A 20 16.69 0.59 -8.38
CA GLU A 20 17.44 -0.61 -8.02
C GLU A 20 16.86 -1.30 -6.77
N GLY A 21 16.48 -0.52 -5.75
CA GLY A 21 15.83 -1.02 -4.54
C GLY A 21 14.53 -1.77 -4.84
N VAL A 22 13.68 -1.24 -5.74
CA VAL A 22 12.46 -1.92 -6.20
C VAL A 22 12.77 -3.23 -6.90
N SER A 23 13.83 -3.28 -7.71
CA SER A 23 14.28 -4.50 -8.38
C SER A 23 14.69 -5.57 -7.37
N TYR A 24 15.53 -5.22 -6.39
CA TYR A 24 15.91 -6.16 -5.31
C TYR A 24 14.74 -6.59 -4.44
N LEU A 25 13.76 -5.70 -4.20
CA LEU A 25 12.55 -6.03 -3.46
C LEU A 25 11.72 -7.10 -4.21
N ARG A 26 11.59 -6.98 -5.54
CA ARG A 26 10.91 -7.97 -6.40
C ARG A 26 11.64 -9.31 -6.39
N ASP A 27 12.97 -9.27 -6.47
CA ASP A 27 13.84 -10.46 -6.46
C ASP A 27 14.01 -11.08 -5.06
N ARG A 28 13.38 -10.49 -4.04
CA ARG A 28 13.45 -10.91 -2.63
C ARG A 28 14.83 -10.81 -1.98
N VAL A 29 15.73 -10.01 -2.54
CA VAL A 29 17.07 -9.81 -1.99
C VAL A 29 17.03 -8.69 -0.94
N MET A 30 16.37 -8.96 0.19
CA MET A 30 16.02 -7.95 1.20
C MET A 30 17.22 -7.11 1.70
N PRO A 31 18.41 -7.68 1.99
CA PRO A 31 19.54 -6.86 2.43
C PRO A 31 19.98 -5.81 1.40
N LYS A 32 19.97 -6.17 0.11
CA LYS A 32 20.30 -5.22 -0.97
C LYS A 32 19.19 -4.18 -1.16
N ALA A 33 17.93 -4.61 -1.09
CA ALA A 33 16.78 -3.70 -1.16
C ALA A 33 16.83 -2.65 -0.05
N VAL A 34 17.05 -3.08 1.21
CA VAL A 34 17.19 -2.18 2.36
C VAL A 34 18.32 -1.17 2.13
N ASN A 35 19.50 -1.63 1.70
CA ASN A 35 20.64 -0.75 1.48
C ASN A 35 20.36 0.32 0.39
N ARG A 36 19.74 -0.08 -0.73
CA ARG A 36 19.40 0.84 -1.82
C ARG A 36 18.29 1.83 -1.45
N PHE A 37 17.23 1.38 -0.78
CA PHE A 37 16.20 2.29 -0.29
C PHE A 37 16.71 3.24 0.79
N GLN A 38 17.66 2.82 1.62
CA GLN A 38 18.30 3.69 2.59
C GLN A 38 19.06 4.83 1.92
N GLN A 39 19.87 4.52 0.88
CA GLN A 39 20.59 5.53 0.10
C GLN A 39 19.62 6.53 -0.55
N ALA A 40 18.56 6.04 -1.18
CA ALA A 40 17.52 6.89 -1.77
C ALA A 40 16.88 7.81 -0.70
N TYR A 41 16.49 7.26 0.45
CA TYR A 41 15.89 8.01 1.54
C TYR A 41 16.81 9.09 2.13
N GLU A 42 18.10 8.79 2.28
CA GLU A 42 19.10 9.73 2.79
C GLU A 42 19.50 10.82 1.77
N SER A 43 19.26 10.57 0.48
CA SER A 43 19.58 11.53 -0.59
C SER A 43 18.60 12.71 -0.69
N VAL A 44 17.47 12.66 0.02
CA VAL A 44 16.40 13.66 -0.07
C VAL A 44 16.02 14.23 1.28
N ASP A 45 15.80 15.54 1.32
CA ASP A 45 15.30 16.23 2.51
C ASP A 45 13.83 15.91 2.79
N ARG A 46 13.37 16.21 4.01
CA ARG A 46 11.96 16.06 4.42
C ARG A 46 10.96 16.83 3.55
N ALA A 47 11.40 17.90 2.90
CA ALA A 47 10.54 18.72 2.03
C ALA A 47 10.39 18.14 0.61
N ASN A 48 11.17 17.12 0.24
CA ASN A 48 11.12 16.51 -1.08
C ASN A 48 9.84 15.70 -1.26
N ILE A 49 9.22 15.79 -2.44
CA ILE A 49 7.98 15.07 -2.77
C ILE A 49 8.11 13.55 -2.67
N TYR A 50 9.32 13.00 -2.85
CA TYR A 50 9.59 11.56 -2.76
C TYR A 50 10.00 11.10 -1.36
N HIS A 51 10.16 12.01 -0.40
CA HIS A 51 10.66 11.67 0.94
C HIS A 51 9.82 10.57 1.60
N ASN A 52 8.50 10.72 1.61
CA ASN A 52 7.58 9.74 2.20
C ASN A 52 7.55 8.43 1.39
N LYS A 53 7.62 8.51 0.05
CA LYS A 53 7.72 7.34 -0.83
C LYS A 53 8.95 6.53 -0.42
N TYR A 54 10.14 7.14 -0.44
CA TYR A 54 11.40 6.46 -0.11
C TYR A 54 11.40 5.92 1.32
N ALA A 55 10.89 6.68 2.29
CA ALA A 55 10.76 6.25 3.67
C ALA A 55 9.89 4.98 3.81
N SER A 56 8.74 4.94 3.13
CA SER A 56 7.82 3.81 3.21
C SER A 56 8.38 2.53 2.57
N TYR A 57 9.10 2.64 1.46
CA TYR A 57 9.73 1.50 0.81
C TYR A 57 10.92 0.99 1.63
N CYS A 58 11.73 1.88 2.19
CA CYS A 58 12.81 1.51 3.12
C CYS A 58 12.24 0.78 4.35
N GLY A 59 11.20 1.35 4.97
CA GLY A 59 10.52 0.75 6.11
C GLY A 59 9.95 -0.63 5.81
N LEU A 60 9.29 -0.80 4.65
CA LEU A 60 8.77 -2.10 4.24
C LEU A 60 9.89 -3.11 4.02
N ALA A 61 10.97 -2.73 3.34
CA ALA A 61 12.11 -3.63 3.09
C ALA A 61 12.74 -4.10 4.41
N ARG A 62 12.87 -3.21 5.40
CA ARG A 62 13.34 -3.54 6.75
C ARG A 62 12.42 -4.53 7.47
N VAL A 63 11.11 -4.32 7.42
CA VAL A 63 10.14 -5.27 7.99
C VAL A 63 10.31 -6.65 7.36
N LEU A 64 10.41 -6.71 6.04
CA LEU A 64 10.59 -7.97 5.31
C LEU A 64 11.97 -8.61 5.51
N SER A 65 12.98 -7.85 5.95
CA SER A 65 14.28 -8.38 6.38
C SER A 65 14.32 -8.80 7.85
N GLY A 66 13.23 -8.65 8.60
CA GLY A 66 13.15 -8.98 10.03
C GLY A 66 13.49 -7.83 10.99
N ASP A 67 13.70 -6.61 10.48
CA ASP A 67 13.90 -5.41 11.30
C ASP A 67 12.56 -4.73 11.61
N ALA A 68 12.12 -4.88 12.87
CA ALA A 68 10.85 -4.34 13.34
C ALA A 68 10.76 -2.80 13.38
N THR A 69 11.90 -2.10 13.37
CA THR A 69 11.90 -0.63 13.33
C THR A 69 11.31 -0.09 12.01
N GLY A 70 11.33 -0.89 10.95
CA GLY A 70 10.75 -0.53 9.65
C GLY A 70 9.23 -0.27 9.70
N LEU A 71 8.50 -0.88 10.63
CA LEU A 71 7.07 -0.65 10.78
C LEU A 71 6.79 0.79 11.24
N GLU A 72 7.56 1.29 12.20
CA GLU A 72 7.44 2.65 12.69
C GLU A 72 7.81 3.67 11.61
N MET A 73 8.83 3.36 10.80
CA MET A 73 9.19 4.17 9.63
C MET A 73 8.02 4.28 8.63
N CYS A 74 7.30 3.19 8.37
CA CYS A 74 6.10 3.22 7.51
C CYS A 74 4.97 4.07 8.13
N ARG A 75 4.78 4.01 9.45
CA ARG A 75 3.76 4.81 10.16
C ARG A 75 4.09 6.30 10.13
N GLN A 76 5.36 6.65 10.25
CA GLN A 76 5.82 8.03 10.14
C GLN A 76 5.65 8.56 8.72
N ALA A 77 5.97 7.76 7.70
CA ALA A 77 5.82 8.14 6.29
C ALA A 77 4.39 8.54 5.92
N ILE A 78 3.36 7.91 6.50
CA ILE A 78 1.97 8.27 6.22
C ILE A 78 1.48 9.52 6.96
N SER A 79 2.24 10.06 7.92
CA SER A 79 1.73 11.11 8.81
C SER A 79 1.41 12.41 8.08
N ASN A 80 2.18 12.72 7.02
CA ASN A 80 1.99 13.88 6.17
C ASN A 80 1.75 13.51 4.69
N GLU A 81 1.51 12.23 4.39
CA GLU A 81 1.30 11.78 3.02
C GLU A 81 -0.16 11.97 2.59
N LEU A 82 -0.37 12.65 1.47
CA LEU A 82 -1.70 13.04 1.00
C LEU A 82 -2.01 12.60 -0.43
N HIS A 83 -1.03 12.10 -1.18
CA HIS A 83 -1.15 11.89 -2.62
C HIS A 83 -0.71 10.49 -3.07
N ASP A 84 0.34 9.95 -2.48
CA ASP A 84 0.96 8.72 -2.97
C ASP A 84 0.33 7.46 -2.33
N GLY A 85 -0.43 6.71 -3.14
CA GLY A 85 -1.09 5.49 -2.69
C GLY A 85 -0.12 4.35 -2.36
N ASP A 86 1.09 4.33 -2.95
CA ASP A 86 2.11 3.31 -2.65
C ASP A 86 2.56 3.38 -1.19
N VAL A 87 2.63 4.59 -0.62
CA VAL A 87 3.02 4.80 0.79
C VAL A 87 2.05 4.08 1.73
N TYR A 88 0.76 4.21 1.47
CA TYR A 88 -0.30 3.52 2.22
C TYR A 88 -0.30 2.01 1.99
N LEU A 89 0.01 1.58 0.76
CA LEU A 89 0.13 0.16 0.41
C LEU A 89 1.29 -0.48 1.17
N ASN A 90 2.44 0.20 1.25
CA ASN A 90 3.61 -0.27 2.00
C ASN A 90 3.30 -0.41 3.49
N LEU A 91 2.63 0.56 4.11
CA LEU A 91 2.17 0.42 5.49
C LEU A 91 1.20 -0.76 5.65
N ALA A 92 0.23 -0.93 4.75
CA ALA A 92 -0.71 -2.05 4.82
C ALA A 92 0.02 -3.40 4.76
N ARG A 93 1.04 -3.52 3.89
CA ARG A 93 1.89 -4.72 3.80
C ARG A 93 2.72 -4.95 5.05
N ALA A 94 3.27 -3.90 5.64
CA ALA A 94 4.05 -3.99 6.88
C ALA A 94 3.17 -4.44 8.07
N GLU A 95 1.98 -3.84 8.25
CA GLU A 95 1.04 -4.25 9.29
C GLU A 95 0.53 -5.69 9.06
N TRP A 96 0.34 -6.09 7.80
CA TRP A 96 -0.07 -7.45 7.45
C TRP A 96 1.01 -8.49 7.78
N PHE A 97 2.29 -8.15 7.60
CA PHE A 97 3.41 -9.00 7.96
C PHE A 97 3.39 -9.36 9.46
N TYR A 98 3.00 -8.42 10.32
CA TYR A 98 2.82 -8.63 11.76
C TYR A 98 1.41 -9.12 12.14
N GLU A 99 0.64 -9.63 11.17
CA GLU A 99 -0.72 -10.16 11.37
C GLU A 99 -1.71 -9.14 11.98
N ASN A 100 -1.40 -7.85 11.93
CA ASN A 100 -2.25 -6.78 12.43
C ASN A 100 -3.32 -6.42 11.39
N ARG A 101 -4.28 -7.32 11.23
CA ARG A 101 -5.37 -7.18 10.26
C ARG A 101 -6.15 -5.87 10.41
N ARG A 102 -6.39 -5.41 11.66
CA ARG A 102 -7.12 -4.16 11.90
C ARG A 102 -6.38 -2.96 11.34
N ALA A 103 -5.09 -2.82 11.63
CA ALA A 103 -4.28 -1.73 11.11
C ALA A 103 -4.09 -1.82 9.59
N THR A 104 -3.92 -3.03 9.06
CA THR A 104 -3.87 -3.30 7.61
C THR A 104 -5.11 -2.72 6.90
N VAL A 105 -6.31 -3.01 7.40
CA VAL A 105 -7.57 -2.52 6.82
C VAL A 105 -7.69 -1.00 6.91
N ILE A 106 -7.21 -0.40 8.00
CA ILE A 106 -7.20 1.06 8.18
C ILE A 106 -6.28 1.72 7.15
N ALA A 107 -5.07 1.19 6.97
CA ALA A 107 -4.11 1.69 5.97
C ALA A 107 -4.67 1.58 4.55
N LEU A 108 -5.24 0.43 4.18
CA LEU A 108 -5.89 0.25 2.88
C LEU A 108 -7.04 1.22 2.65
N LYS A 109 -7.87 1.47 3.68
CA LYS A 109 -8.98 2.41 3.57
C LYS A 109 -8.48 3.85 3.36
N LYS A 110 -7.46 4.28 4.11
CA LYS A 110 -6.86 5.61 3.96
C LYS A 110 -6.21 5.78 2.60
N GLY A 111 -5.42 4.81 2.15
CA GLY A 111 -4.81 4.83 0.82
C GLY A 111 -5.84 4.95 -0.29
N LEU A 112 -6.96 4.24 -0.20
CA LEU A 112 -8.05 4.34 -1.19
C LEU A 112 -8.89 5.61 -1.09
N GLN A 113 -8.74 6.40 -0.02
CA GLN A 113 -9.29 7.76 0.03
C GLN A 113 -8.37 8.76 -0.70
N VAL A 114 -7.07 8.49 -0.73
CA VAL A 114 -6.05 9.27 -1.43
C VAL A 114 -6.06 8.93 -2.93
N ASP A 115 -5.89 7.65 -3.26
CA ASP A 115 -6.03 7.13 -4.62
C ASP A 115 -7.02 5.96 -4.64
N ASN A 116 -8.25 6.26 -5.05
CA ASN A 116 -9.32 5.28 -5.14
C ASN A 116 -9.12 4.23 -6.26
N ARG A 117 -8.29 4.53 -7.27
CA ARG A 117 -8.06 3.63 -8.41
C ARG A 117 -6.76 2.82 -8.26
N HIS A 118 -5.97 3.07 -7.23
CA HIS A 118 -4.70 2.39 -6.99
C HIS A 118 -4.78 0.86 -7.13
N PRO A 119 -4.03 0.25 -8.07
CA PRO A 119 -4.16 -1.17 -8.38
C PRO A 119 -3.75 -2.07 -7.20
N GLY A 120 -2.58 -1.80 -6.58
CA GLY A 120 -2.08 -2.58 -5.45
C GLY A 120 -2.98 -2.56 -4.21
N LEU A 121 -3.50 -1.39 -3.81
CA LEU A 121 -4.44 -1.26 -2.70
C LEU A 121 -5.74 -2.03 -2.95
N ARG A 122 -6.30 -1.93 -4.16
CA ARG A 122 -7.54 -2.66 -4.53
C ARG A 122 -7.31 -4.17 -4.50
N GLN A 123 -6.21 -4.64 -5.10
CA GLN A 123 -5.84 -6.04 -5.13
C GLN A 123 -5.69 -6.62 -3.72
N MET A 124 -4.93 -5.94 -2.84
CA MET A 124 -4.73 -6.39 -1.47
C MET A 124 -6.03 -6.39 -0.66
N ARG A 125 -6.88 -5.36 -0.83
CA ARG A 125 -8.21 -5.29 -0.20
C ARG A 125 -9.09 -6.47 -0.61
N GLU A 126 -9.09 -6.84 -1.88
CA GLU A 126 -9.86 -7.96 -2.42
C GLU A 126 -9.36 -9.31 -1.86
N GLN A 127 -8.04 -9.53 -1.85
CA GLN A 127 -7.42 -10.75 -1.31
C GLN A 127 -7.67 -10.95 0.19
N LEU A 128 -7.68 -9.85 0.96
CA LEU A 128 -8.02 -9.90 2.38
C LEU A 128 -9.50 -10.17 2.65
N GLY A 129 -10.35 -10.21 1.61
CA GLY A 129 -11.80 -10.33 1.76
C GLY A 129 -12.43 -9.10 2.41
N VAL A 130 -11.77 -7.94 2.33
CA VAL A 130 -12.30 -6.68 2.88
C VAL A 130 -13.37 -6.18 1.92
N ARG A 131 -14.61 -6.55 2.20
CA ARG A 131 -15.76 -6.25 1.34
C ARG A 131 -16.14 -4.77 1.48
N GLN A 132 -16.42 -4.11 0.37
CA GLN A 132 -16.98 -2.74 0.36
C GLN A 132 -18.25 -2.66 1.23
N ARG A 133 -18.51 -1.46 1.77
CA ARG A 133 -19.76 -1.16 2.47
C ARG A 133 -20.93 -1.42 1.54
N SER A 134 -22.01 -1.96 2.08
CA SER A 134 -23.29 -2.10 1.36
C SER A 134 -23.70 -0.73 0.78
N ALA A 135 -24.26 -0.74 -0.44
CA ALA A 135 -24.68 0.47 -1.13
C ALA A 135 -25.68 1.30 -0.31
N LEU A 136 -26.54 0.61 0.45
CA LEU A 136 -27.49 1.18 1.40
C LEU A 136 -27.15 0.64 2.80
N PRO A 137 -26.39 1.40 3.62
CA PRO A 137 -25.91 0.95 4.92
C PRO A 137 -27.02 0.76 5.97
N PHE A 138 -28.19 1.34 5.74
CA PHE A 138 -29.39 1.18 6.57
C PHE A 138 -30.17 -0.11 6.27
N LEU A 139 -29.87 -0.81 5.17
CA LEU A 139 -30.48 -2.10 4.84
C LEU A 139 -29.57 -3.26 5.23
N PRO A 140 -30.13 -4.39 5.71
CA PRO A 140 -29.38 -5.62 5.92
C PRO A 140 -28.63 -6.04 4.66
N ARG A 141 -27.51 -6.72 4.85
CA ARG A 141 -26.64 -7.16 3.75
C ARG A 141 -27.31 -8.13 2.79
N THR A 142 -28.22 -8.96 3.30
CA THR A 142 -29.01 -9.91 2.51
C THR A 142 -30.15 -9.23 1.75
N HIS A 143 -30.40 -7.95 1.98
CA HIS A 143 -31.49 -7.24 1.32
C HIS A 143 -31.27 -7.22 -0.21
N PRO A 144 -32.24 -7.65 -1.03
CA PRO A 144 -32.10 -7.74 -2.48
C PRO A 144 -31.63 -6.42 -3.13
N LEU A 145 -32.09 -5.27 -2.62
CA LEU A 145 -31.64 -3.94 -3.08
C LEU A 145 -30.13 -3.71 -2.86
N ASN A 146 -29.59 -4.15 -1.72
CA ASN A 146 -28.16 -4.03 -1.45
C ASN A 146 -27.33 -4.95 -2.36
N GLN A 147 -27.85 -6.14 -2.66
CA GLN A 147 -27.18 -7.09 -3.55
C GLN A 147 -27.19 -6.62 -5.01
N THR A 148 -28.31 -6.09 -5.48
CA THR A 148 -28.47 -5.58 -6.85
C THR A 148 -27.66 -4.31 -7.07
N LEU A 149 -27.74 -3.32 -6.17
CA LEU A 149 -26.91 -2.11 -6.23
C LEU A 149 -25.42 -2.42 -6.13
N GLY A 150 -25.03 -3.35 -5.24
CA GLY A 150 -23.65 -3.79 -5.13
C GLY A 150 -23.12 -4.43 -6.42
N ARG A 151 -23.96 -5.19 -7.15
CA ARG A 151 -23.59 -5.73 -8.47
C ARG A 151 -23.50 -4.63 -9.52
N LEU A 152 -24.46 -3.72 -9.58
CA LEU A 152 -24.48 -2.62 -10.57
C LEU A 152 -23.26 -1.70 -10.40
N LEU A 153 -22.95 -1.28 -9.17
CA LEU A 153 -21.77 -0.45 -8.88
C LEU A 153 -20.45 -1.12 -9.27
N ARG A 154 -20.33 -2.45 -9.10
CA ARG A 154 -19.14 -3.19 -9.55
C ARG A 154 -18.99 -3.23 -11.07
N HIS A 155 -20.10 -3.27 -11.82
CA HIS A 155 -20.05 -3.30 -13.29
C HIS A 155 -19.81 -1.90 -13.87
N SER A 156 -20.33 -0.85 -13.26
CA SER A 156 -20.10 0.53 -13.70
C SER A 156 -18.65 0.98 -13.48
N ALA A 157 -17.99 0.52 -12.41
CA ALA A 157 -16.59 0.82 -12.12
C ALA A 157 -15.59 0.07 -13.02
N ALA A 158 -16.03 -0.89 -13.83
CA ALA A 158 -15.21 -1.62 -14.79
C ALA A 158 -15.30 -1.05 -16.23
N LYS A 159 -16.10 0.01 -16.42
CA LYS A 159 -16.44 0.58 -17.73
C LYS A 159 -16.01 2.05 -17.91
N THR A 160 -15.14 2.55 -17.04
CA THR A 160 -14.54 3.90 -17.06
C THR A 160 -13.10 3.83 -16.59
#